data_AF-A0A947ZB65-F1
#
_entry.id   AF-A0A947ZB65-F1
#
_cell.length_a   1.000
_cell.length_b   1.000
_cell.length_c   1.000
_cell.angle_alpha   90.00
_cell.angle_beta   90.00
_cell.angle_gamma   90.00
#
_symmetry.space_group_name_H-M   'P 1'
#
loop_
_entity.id
_entity.type
_entity.pdbx_description
1 polymer ?
#
loop_
_entity_poly.entity_id
_entity_poly.type
_entity_poly.pdbx_seq_one_letter_code
_entity_poly.pdbx_strand_id
1 'polypeptide(L)'
;MKVTSRIYLRTVAILLGVTAIAFSWSCIQRPMKVADPAPDVISDFSALQGATRNVDLLFSIDNSLSMAAEQALLTSQFSELMRVLKDISGGLPNVHIGVISTDPADEGRLHFGASAIPFIHPEVPNPTQVF
;
A
#
# COMPACT_ATOMS: atom_id res chain seq x y z
N MET A 1 34.63 -51.34 -34.78
CA MET A 1 33.42 -50.57 -34.40
C MET A 1 33.53 -49.74 -33.10
N LYS A 2 34.64 -49.74 -32.34
CA LYS A 2 34.76 -48.95 -31.08
C LYS A 2 35.26 -47.50 -31.27
N VAL A 3 35.98 -47.22 -32.35
CA VAL A 3 36.56 -45.89 -32.62
C VAL A 3 35.52 -44.89 -33.13
N THR A 4 34.60 -45.35 -33.98
CA THR A 4 33.49 -44.54 -34.53
C THR A 4 32.50 -44.07 -33.45
N SER A 5 32.25 -44.91 -32.44
CA SER A 5 31.39 -44.56 -31.29
C SER A 5 32.00 -43.47 -30.38
N ARG A 6 33.33 -43.51 -30.15
CA ARG A 6 34.02 -42.48 -29.36
C ARG A 6 34.12 -41.14 -30.10
N ILE A 7 34.24 -41.17 -31.42
CA ILE A 7 34.23 -39.96 -32.26
C ILE A 7 32.81 -39.36 -32.27
N TYR A 8 31.77 -40.19 -32.47
CA TYR A 8 30.39 -39.75 -32.46
C TYR A 8 29.96 -39.12 -31.11
N LEU A 9 30.38 -39.74 -29.99
CA LEU A 9 30.08 -39.22 -28.66
C LEU A 9 30.74 -37.87 -28.39
N ARG A 10 31.98 -37.67 -28.88
CA ARG A 10 32.69 -36.39 -28.79
C ARG A 10 32.06 -35.32 -29.66
N THR A 11 31.66 -35.65 -30.89
CA THR A 11 31.00 -34.67 -31.77
C THR A 11 29.63 -34.25 -31.24
N VAL A 12 28.86 -35.18 -30.67
CA VAL A 12 27.57 -34.87 -30.03
C VAL A 12 27.76 -33.99 -28.80
N ALA A 13 28.76 -34.29 -27.94
CA ALA A 13 29.06 -33.47 -26.76
C ALA A 13 29.51 -32.04 -27.15
N ILE A 14 30.30 -31.89 -28.22
CA ILE A 14 30.70 -30.57 -28.73
C ILE A 14 29.48 -29.82 -29.28
N LEU A 15 28.59 -30.48 -30.03
CA LEU A 15 27.40 -29.87 -30.59
C LEU A 15 26.43 -29.38 -29.49
N LEU A 16 26.27 -30.18 -28.43
CA LEU A 16 25.48 -29.83 -27.23
C LEU A 16 26.09 -28.66 -26.46
N GLY A 17 27.42 -28.62 -26.33
CA GLY A 17 28.12 -27.51 -25.69
C GLY A 17 27.96 -26.19 -26.45
N VAL A 18 28.09 -26.21 -27.78
CA VAL A 18 27.95 -25.01 -28.63
C VAL A 18 26.52 -24.47 -28.60
N THR A 19 25.52 -25.35 -28.61
CA THR A 19 24.11 -24.92 -28.52
C THR A 19 23.78 -24.29 -27.17
N ALA A 20 24.27 -24.83 -26.06
CA ALA A 20 24.07 -24.24 -24.73
C ALA A 20 24.67 -22.83 -24.61
N ILE A 21 25.85 -22.59 -25.19
CA ILE A 21 26.49 -21.27 -25.18
C ILE A 21 25.70 -20.26 -26.03
N ALA A 22 25.16 -20.68 -27.18
CA ALA A 22 24.32 -19.81 -28.01
C ALA A 22 23.04 -19.34 -27.30
N PHE A 23 22.44 -20.18 -26.44
CA PHE A 23 21.26 -19.80 -25.65
C PHE A 23 21.56 -18.92 -24.44
N SER A 24 22.82 -18.88 -23.95
CA SER A 24 23.22 -17.98 -22.85
C SER A 24 23.40 -16.51 -23.25
N TRP A 25 23.36 -16.20 -24.55
CA TRP A 25 23.51 -14.84 -25.07
C TRP A 25 22.20 -14.06 -25.19
N SER A 26 21.08 -14.56 -24.64
CA SER A 26 19.86 -13.77 -24.54
C SER A 26 19.99 -12.72 -23.43
N CYS A 27 20.83 -11.71 -23.63
CA CYS A 27 20.80 -10.50 -22.83
C CYS A 27 19.43 -9.85 -23.01
N ILE A 28 18.60 -9.90 -21.97
CA ILE A 28 17.37 -9.13 -21.89
C ILE A 28 17.77 -7.67 -21.63
N GLN A 29 18.33 -7.02 -22.64
CA GLN A 29 18.55 -5.58 -22.62
C GLN A 29 17.31 -4.94 -23.24
N ARG A 30 16.26 -4.79 -22.43
CA ARG A 30 15.17 -3.90 -22.83
C ARG A 30 15.67 -2.47 -22.61
N PRO A 31 15.76 -1.62 -23.65
CA PRO A 31 16.10 -0.23 -23.43
C PRO A 31 15.02 0.36 -22.51
N MET A 32 15.42 0.81 -21.33
CA MET A 32 14.53 1.57 -20.46
C MET A 32 14.21 2.86 -21.20
N LYS A 33 12.93 3.11 -21.43
CA LYS A 33 12.48 4.40 -21.93
C LYS A 33 12.86 5.43 -20.88
N VAL A 34 13.87 6.24 -21.18
CA VAL A 34 14.24 7.40 -20.37
C VAL A 34 13.01 8.31 -20.35
N ALA A 35 12.63 8.75 -19.14
CA ALA A 35 11.56 9.71 -19.00
C ALA A 35 11.95 10.97 -19.78
N ASP A 36 11.11 11.38 -20.73
CA ASP A 36 11.23 12.70 -21.33
C ASP A 36 10.96 13.71 -20.20
N PRO A 37 11.91 14.57 -19.82
CA PRO A 37 11.62 15.60 -18.85
C PRO A 37 10.65 16.58 -19.52
N ALA A 38 9.36 16.35 -19.31
CA ALA A 38 8.35 17.38 -19.46
C ALA A 38 8.39 18.17 -18.14
N PRO A 39 9.08 19.32 -18.07
CA PRO A 39 8.95 20.19 -16.91
C PRO A 39 7.49 20.64 -16.88
N ASP A 40 6.72 20.06 -15.96
CA ASP A 40 5.43 20.62 -15.63
C ASP A 40 5.69 22.04 -15.12
N VAL A 41 5.03 23.02 -15.74
CA VAL A 41 4.97 24.35 -15.18
C VAL A 41 4.09 24.23 -13.95
N ILE A 42 4.72 23.98 -12.80
CA ILE A 42 4.05 24.02 -11.51
C ILE A 42 3.70 25.49 -11.25
N SER A 43 2.50 25.89 -11.62
CA SER A 43 1.92 27.13 -11.12
C SER A 43 1.44 26.89 -9.70
N ASP A 44 1.91 27.67 -8.74
CA ASP A 44 1.35 27.71 -7.40
C ASP A 44 -0.08 28.27 -7.47
N PHE A 45 -1.05 27.39 -7.70
CA PHE A 45 -2.45 27.74 -7.64
C PHE A 45 -2.85 27.81 -6.16
N SER A 46 -2.83 29.01 -5.60
CA SER A 46 -3.48 29.30 -4.32
C SER A 46 -4.94 29.64 -4.57
N ALA A 47 -5.83 28.64 -4.46
CA ALA A 47 -7.24 28.92 -4.24
C ALA A 47 -7.44 29.40 -2.80
N LEU A 48 -8.28 30.43 -2.62
CA LEU A 48 -8.95 30.64 -1.34
C LEU A 48 -9.90 29.46 -1.12
N GLN A 49 -9.37 28.38 -0.56
CA GLN A 49 -10.21 27.30 -0.06
C GLN A 49 -10.92 27.87 1.16
N GLY A 50 -12.23 28.13 1.03
CA GLY A 50 -13.06 28.42 2.20
C GLY A 50 -12.78 27.31 3.20
N ALA A 51 -12.32 27.67 4.40
CA ALA A 51 -11.92 26.70 5.41
C ALA A 51 -13.15 25.96 5.93
N THR A 52 -13.73 25.07 5.12
CA THR A 52 -14.75 24.14 5.55
C THR A 52 -14.02 23.15 6.45
N ARG A 53 -14.08 23.40 7.75
CA ARG A 53 -13.41 22.56 8.76
C ARG A 53 -14.29 21.38 9.17
N ASN A 54 -15.04 20.84 8.22
CA ASN A 54 -15.78 19.58 8.34
C ASN A 54 -14.97 18.53 7.58
N VAL A 55 -14.43 17.53 8.28
CA VAL A 55 -13.51 16.55 7.70
C VAL A 55 -14.00 15.15 8.02
N ASP A 56 -14.14 14.32 6.99
CA ASP A 56 -14.48 12.92 7.16
C ASP A 56 -13.20 12.08 7.04
N LEU A 57 -12.87 11.28 8.06
CA LEU A 57 -11.74 10.36 8.08
C LEU A 57 -12.26 8.92 8.03
N LEU A 58 -11.89 8.18 6.99
CA LEU A 58 -12.21 6.76 6.87
C LEU A 58 -10.96 5.92 7.12
N PHE A 59 -10.95 5.14 8.20
CA PHE A 59 -9.93 4.12 8.45
C PHE A 59 -10.31 2.84 7.73
N SER A 60 -9.52 2.45 6.74
CA SER A 60 -9.59 1.13 6.12
C SER A 60 -8.52 0.25 6.75
N ILE A 61 -8.95 -0.73 7.55
CA ILE A 61 -8.08 -1.57 8.37
C ILE A 61 -8.12 -3.01 7.86
N ASP A 62 -6.98 -3.67 7.83
CA ASP A 62 -6.91 -5.12 7.65
C ASP A 62 -7.07 -5.79 9.02
N ASN A 63 -8.18 -6.51 9.23
CA ASN A 63 -8.48 -7.21 10.48
C ASN A 63 -7.98 -8.67 10.53
N SER A 64 -7.10 -9.06 9.61
CA SER A 64 -6.50 -10.39 9.64
C SER A 64 -5.71 -10.62 10.94
N LEU A 65 -5.64 -11.88 11.39
CA LEU A 65 -4.96 -12.24 12.64
C LEU A 65 -3.48 -11.79 12.70
N SER A 66 -2.80 -11.66 11.57
CA SER A 66 -1.43 -11.17 11.50
C SER A 66 -1.29 -9.68 11.85
N MET A 67 -2.39 -8.91 11.83
CA MET A 67 -2.40 -7.47 12.10
C MET A 67 -2.78 -7.11 13.54
N ALA A 68 -2.93 -8.11 14.42
CA ALA A 68 -3.42 -7.89 15.78
C ALA A 68 -2.51 -6.95 16.61
N ALA A 69 -1.20 -7.01 16.40
CA ALA A 69 -0.25 -6.13 17.09
C ALA A 69 -0.36 -4.68 16.61
N GLU A 70 -0.55 -4.49 15.31
CA GLU A 70 -0.73 -3.20 14.65
C GLU A 70 -2.05 -2.56 15.07
N GLN A 71 -3.12 -3.34 15.20
CA GLN A 71 -4.40 -2.87 15.71
C GLN A 71 -4.29 -2.43 17.18
N ALA A 72 -3.60 -3.21 18.02
CA ALA A 72 -3.35 -2.81 19.40
C ALA A 72 -2.55 -1.50 19.47
N LEU A 73 -1.55 -1.33 18.60
CA LEU A 73 -0.77 -0.11 18.50
C LEU A 73 -1.64 1.07 18.03
N LEU A 74 -2.43 0.89 16.96
CA LEU A 74 -3.33 1.91 16.41
C LEU A 74 -4.31 2.40 17.47
N THR A 75 -4.97 1.49 18.18
CA THR A 75 -5.88 1.80 19.28
C THR A 75 -5.17 2.56 20.40
N SER A 76 -3.95 2.17 20.75
CA SER A 76 -3.17 2.85 21.80
C SER A 76 -2.69 4.25 21.41
N GLN A 77 -2.47 4.51 20.11
CA GLN A 77 -1.94 5.77 19.59
C GLN A 77 -3.02 6.71 19.04
N PHE A 78 -4.28 6.28 19.01
CA PHE A 78 -5.38 7.08 18.46
C PHE A 78 -5.53 8.45 19.15
N SER A 79 -5.27 8.53 20.46
CA SER A 79 -5.27 9.79 21.20
C SER A 79 -4.20 10.77 20.71
N GLU A 80 -3.03 10.29 20.30
CA GLU A 80 -1.97 11.12 19.72
C GLU A 80 -2.36 11.64 18.34
N LEU A 81 -3.02 10.84 17.50
CA LEU A 81 -3.59 11.32 16.24
C LEU A 81 -4.57 12.48 16.50
N MET A 82 -5.50 12.31 17.43
CA MET A 82 -6.47 13.35 17.78
C MET A 82 -5.80 14.59 18.36
N ARG A 83 -4.69 14.44 19.10
CA ARG A 83 -3.88 15.56 19.56
C ARG A 83 -3.26 16.33 18.40
N VAL A 84 -2.65 15.64 17.43
CA VAL A 84 -2.06 16.28 16.24
C VAL A 84 -3.14 17.01 15.42
N LEU A 85 -4.31 16.38 15.23
CA LEU A 85 -5.45 17.04 14.56
C LEU A 85 -5.96 18.27 15.31
N LYS A 86 -5.83 18.29 16.64
CA LYS A 86 -6.18 19.44 17.47
C LYS A 86 -5.16 20.57 17.37
N ASP A 87 -3.88 20.24 17.19
CA ASP A 87 -2.77 21.20 17.15
C ASP A 87 -2.62 21.92 15.79
N ILE A 88 -3.44 21.58 14.79
CA ILE A 88 -3.47 22.29 13.51
C ILE A 88 -4.02 23.73 13.67
N SER A 89 -3.67 24.62 12.73
CA SER A 89 -4.16 26.00 12.72
C SER A 89 -5.70 26.06 12.75
N GLY A 90 -6.24 26.77 13.75
CA GLY A 90 -7.67 26.89 14.04
C GLY A 90 -8.23 25.85 15.01
N GLY A 91 -7.43 24.91 15.54
CA GLY A 91 -7.87 23.89 16.49
C GLY A 91 -8.42 22.62 15.82
N LEU A 92 -8.98 21.69 16.59
CA LEU A 92 -9.57 20.45 16.05
C LEU A 92 -10.74 20.78 15.09
N PRO A 93 -10.73 20.27 13.84
CA PRO A 93 -11.87 20.43 12.93
C PRO A 93 -13.07 19.61 13.41
N ASN A 94 -14.26 19.88 12.88
CA ASN A 94 -15.42 19.00 13.05
C ASN A 94 -15.16 17.72 12.26
N VAL A 95 -14.73 16.67 12.96
CA VAL A 95 -14.39 15.38 12.36
C VAL A 95 -15.57 14.41 12.41
N HIS A 96 -15.77 13.66 11.33
CA HIS A 96 -16.53 12.42 11.35
C HIS A 96 -15.61 11.28 11.02
N ILE A 97 -15.59 10.25 11.87
CA ILE A 97 -14.68 9.11 11.69
C ILE A 97 -15.49 7.86 11.42
N GLY A 98 -15.12 7.14 10.35
CA GLY A 98 -15.64 5.81 10.04
C GLY A 98 -14.51 4.79 10.01
N VAL A 99 -14.82 3.53 10.32
CA VAL A 99 -13.88 2.42 10.27
C VAL A 99 -14.48 1.28 9.44
N ILE A 100 -13.71 0.72 8.52
CA ILE A 100 -14.06 -0.46 7.72
C ILE A 100 -12.95 -1.50 7.80
N SER A 101 -13.31 -2.77 7.71
CA SER A 101 -12.32 -3.82 7.45
C SER A 101 -12.24 -4.16 5.97
N THR A 102 -11.04 -4.49 5.50
CA THR A 102 -10.83 -5.13 4.19
C THR A 102 -10.64 -6.65 4.30
N ASP A 103 -10.70 -7.22 5.50
CA ASP A 103 -10.62 -8.66 5.68
C ASP A 103 -11.84 -9.33 5.01
N PRO A 104 -11.63 -10.29 4.09
CA PRO A 104 -12.74 -11.02 3.48
C PRO A 104 -13.62 -11.78 4.48
N ALA A 105 -13.09 -12.17 5.65
CA ALA A 105 -13.89 -12.76 6.74
C ALA A 105 -14.86 -11.75 7.37
N ASP A 106 -14.65 -10.45 7.15
CA ASP A 106 -15.48 -9.38 7.67
C ASP A 106 -16.52 -8.88 6.65
N GLU A 107 -16.56 -9.47 5.44
CA GLU A 107 -17.53 -9.16 4.38
C GLU A 107 -17.60 -7.67 3.98
N GLY A 108 -16.56 -6.88 4.29
CA GLY A 108 -16.50 -5.45 3.97
C GLY A 108 -17.51 -4.61 4.76
N ARG A 109 -17.85 -5.02 5.99
CA ARG A 109 -18.82 -4.31 6.82
C ARG A 109 -18.22 -3.02 7.40
N LEU A 110 -19.07 -2.01 7.57
CA LEU A 110 -18.74 -0.84 8.39
C LEU A 110 -18.69 -1.29 9.85
N HIS A 111 -17.56 -1.03 10.52
CA HIS A 111 -17.40 -1.29 11.94
C HIS A 111 -17.91 -0.09 12.70
N PHE A 112 -19.01 -0.32 13.43
CA PHE A 112 -19.55 0.65 14.37
C PHE A 112 -18.84 0.39 15.69
N GLY A 113 -18.11 1.36 16.23
CA GLY A 113 -17.80 1.29 17.65
C GLY A 113 -19.07 1.41 18.50
N ALA A 114 -18.98 1.88 19.75
CA ALA A 114 -20.13 1.88 20.68
C ALA A 114 -21.36 2.73 20.28
N SER A 115 -21.35 3.44 19.14
CA SER A 115 -22.48 4.22 18.63
C SER A 115 -23.15 3.50 17.46
N ALA A 116 -24.47 3.30 17.55
CA ALA A 116 -25.32 2.73 16.49
C ALA A 116 -25.50 3.65 15.25
N ILE A 117 -24.78 4.77 15.21
CA ILE A 117 -24.77 5.74 14.12
C ILE A 117 -23.33 5.78 13.59
N PRO A 118 -23.09 5.67 12.27
CA PRO A 118 -21.75 5.56 11.66
C PRO A 118 -20.88 6.85 11.77
N PHE A 119 -21.21 7.74 12.70
CA PHE A 119 -20.60 9.06 12.85
C PHE A 119 -20.03 9.20 14.25
N ILE A 120 -18.71 9.18 14.36
CA ILE A 120 -17.98 9.55 15.58
C ILE A 120 -17.85 11.07 15.59
N HIS A 121 -18.52 11.73 16.53
CA HIS A 121 -18.53 13.19 16.72
C HIS A 121 -17.27 13.65 17.48
N PRO A 122 -16.82 14.92 17.38
CA PRO A 122 -15.64 15.46 18.07
C PRO A 122 -15.58 15.28 19.60
N GLU A 123 -16.70 14.90 20.21
CA GLU A 123 -16.85 14.66 21.66
C GLU A 123 -16.69 13.18 22.05
N VAL A 124 -16.34 12.29 21.11
CA VAL A 124 -16.16 10.85 21.34
C VAL A 124 -14.67 10.47 21.18
N PRO A 125 -13.82 10.76 22.17
CA PRO A 125 -12.37 10.53 22.06
C PRO A 125 -11.94 9.11 22.43
N ASN A 126 -12.88 8.21 22.76
CA ASN A 126 -12.53 6.91 23.32
C ASN A 126 -12.23 5.90 22.19
N PRO A 127 -11.02 5.31 22.14
CA PRO A 127 -10.64 4.34 21.12
C PRO A 127 -11.59 3.14 21.05
N THR A 128 -12.18 2.72 22.17
CA THR A 128 -13.14 1.59 22.21
C THR A 128 -14.49 1.91 21.57
N GLN A 129 -14.72 3.17 21.20
CA GLN A 129 -15.88 3.62 20.45
C GLN A 129 -15.54 3.88 18.98
N VAL A 130 -14.29 3.66 18.58
CA VAL A 130 -13.77 3.84 17.21
C VAL A 130 -13.35 2.49 16.62
N PHE A 131 -12.62 1.68 17.38
CA PHE A 131 -12.14 0.33 17.02
C PHE A 131 -12.76 -0.73 17.92
#